data_AF-A0AAW0Y1K8-F1
#
_entry.id   AF-A0AAW0Y1K8-F1
#
_cell.length_a   1.000
_cell.length_b   1.000
_cell.length_c   1.000
_cell.angle_alpha   90.00
_cell.angle_beta   90.00
_cell.angle_gamma   90.00
#
_symmetry.space_group_name_H-M   'P 1'
#
loop_
_entity.id
_entity.type
_entity.pdbx_description
1 polymer ?
#
loop_
_entity_poly.entity_id
_entity_poly.type
_entity_poly.pdbx_seq_one_letter_code
_entity_poly.pdbx_strand_id
1 'polypeptide(L)'
;QDPLMSEDSAHASKRLAGILTVKDETDYWADTANNPMSREEKEMAQSFYNCLEPTAKEFSGLDAVALGDAEDVLENTQNSLDELWRLDYPQTRMSHLLDVIANQLSLYVQSKLGEEDLWGGQYNQIEKSLSEGITVCDRWVDTCQKLTSMFWKSGADQMWEGKPFTPDYCKNVSKRLTEILSLRTLHKQLTRLLSLSEQEELKTAEAFKPFSGLKPVQYNPYTEPLWQAAVRQFENSLKPAEQRIAGKLRAQLRNMDSSAYQLMQEFKRYKELIKRESIQKELVSEREMLLSELSSYIRTARADFGNTSVSGPRRMTNVPEVVSNIYWVKPIHAKILDIGKTADALLTDLTGYEELKGSIAEFCEELEEYHNDQFDSWSRDMLHMIDTQELSLATDSPVLSFSRGRLLRVNYNPRLVGLVREVSQLAILGHKIHPNIIKMANLAQKFMKQAKALEEIANFHNTVGDQMIPSQRPMMLEAALALSGLVQEQTTITWSNTQQLDAYIAKLKTATQRLARENKQLAQCHLMIKERVLALMNTDLLRHQSKWKELLKEMRSIMHQLQEKGFADQKSWCSHWDRQLYKALEHQYQL
;
A
#
# COMPACT_ATOMS: atom_id res chain seq x y z
N GLN A 1 6.59 57.55 16.10
CA GLN A 1 5.68 57.69 14.95
C GLN A 1 6.56 58.13 13.79
N ASP A 2 7.19 57.16 13.11
CA ASP A 2 8.07 57.42 11.98
C ASP A 2 7.26 57.38 10.68
N PRO A 3 7.16 58.49 9.94
CA PRO A 3 6.36 58.56 8.70
C PRO A 3 6.98 57.76 7.53
N LEU A 4 8.27 57.38 7.60
CA LEU A 4 8.97 56.68 6.52
C LEU A 4 8.53 55.21 6.35
N MET A 5 8.11 54.53 7.42
CA MET A 5 7.65 53.12 7.34
C MET A 5 6.28 52.97 6.64
N SER A 6 5.48 54.04 6.56
CA SER A 6 4.16 53.99 5.91
C SER A 6 4.21 54.24 4.40
N GLU A 7 5.22 54.97 3.89
CA GLU A 7 5.35 55.23 2.45
C GLU A 7 5.95 54.02 1.72
N ASP A 8 6.91 53.31 2.31
CA ASP A 8 7.48 52.09 1.71
C ASP A 8 6.49 50.92 1.67
N SER A 9 5.63 50.76 2.68
CA SER A 9 4.58 49.73 2.64
C SER A 9 3.47 50.05 1.62
N ALA A 10 3.17 51.34 1.42
CA ALA A 10 2.22 51.80 0.40
C ALA A 10 2.78 51.69 -1.03
N HIS A 11 4.08 51.92 -1.22
CA HIS A 11 4.77 51.70 -2.49
C HIS A 11 4.98 50.21 -2.80
N ALA A 12 5.29 49.37 -1.81
CA ALA A 12 5.35 47.92 -1.97
C ALA A 12 3.97 47.33 -2.31
N SER A 13 2.90 47.80 -1.67
CA SER A 13 1.52 47.40 -1.97
C SER A 13 1.08 47.81 -3.38
N LYS A 14 1.50 48.99 -3.87
CA LYS A 14 1.25 49.40 -5.27
C LYS A 14 2.04 48.59 -6.30
N ARG A 15 3.26 48.12 -5.97
CA ARG A 15 4.07 47.26 -6.85
C ARG A 15 3.52 45.83 -6.92
N LEU A 16 2.94 45.34 -5.83
CA LEU A 16 2.30 44.03 -5.77
C LEU A 16 0.93 44.00 -6.47
N ALA A 17 0.20 45.11 -6.44
CA ALA A 17 -1.12 45.22 -7.10
C ALA A 17 -1.08 45.02 -8.63
N GLY A 18 0.09 45.11 -9.28
CA GLY A 18 0.26 44.87 -10.71
C GLY A 18 0.52 43.40 -11.08
N ILE A 19 0.72 42.52 -10.10
CA ILE A 19 1.06 41.11 -10.31
C ILE A 19 -0.20 40.28 -10.10
N LEU A 20 -0.80 39.79 -11.19
CA LEU A 20 -2.07 39.07 -11.12
C LEU A 20 -1.91 37.59 -11.47
N THR A 21 -0.76 37.21 -12.02
CA THR A 21 -0.42 35.86 -12.43
C THR A 21 0.99 35.48 -11.95
N VAL A 22 1.26 34.18 -11.82
CA VAL A 22 2.62 33.68 -11.53
C VAL A 22 3.61 34.11 -12.63
N LYS A 23 3.13 34.30 -13.86
CA LYS A 23 3.91 34.84 -14.98
C LYS A 23 4.31 36.30 -14.76
N ASP A 24 3.40 37.13 -14.27
CA ASP A 24 3.71 38.54 -13.98
C ASP A 24 4.78 38.65 -12.88
N GLU A 25 4.79 37.72 -11.92
CA GLU A 25 5.83 37.64 -10.89
C GLU A 25 7.18 37.20 -11.49
N THR A 26 7.20 36.21 -12.39
CA THR A 26 8.43 35.83 -13.10
C THR A 26 8.97 36.92 -13.99
N ASP A 27 8.08 37.62 -14.71
CA ASP A 27 8.47 38.69 -15.64
C ASP A 27 9.01 39.89 -14.86
N TYR A 28 8.46 40.19 -13.68
CA TYR A 28 9.01 41.18 -12.76
C TYR A 28 10.46 40.86 -12.36
N TRP A 29 10.75 39.60 -11.99
CA TRP A 29 12.10 39.18 -11.60
C TRP A 29 13.05 39.12 -12.81
N ALA A 30 12.56 38.77 -13.99
CA ALA A 30 13.32 38.83 -15.23
C ALA A 30 13.72 40.28 -15.58
N ASP A 31 12.80 41.22 -15.46
CA ASP A 31 13.04 42.65 -15.68
C ASP A 31 13.99 43.25 -14.63
N THR A 32 13.85 42.82 -13.37
CA THR A 32 14.74 43.23 -12.27
C THR A 32 16.17 42.68 -12.45
N ALA A 33 16.31 41.46 -12.97
CA ALA A 33 17.61 40.87 -13.31
C ALA A 33 18.26 41.55 -14.53
N ASN A 34 17.45 42.06 -15.47
CA ASN A 34 17.91 42.78 -16.66
C ASN A 34 18.27 44.25 -16.38
N ASN A 35 17.69 44.87 -15.35
CA ASN A 35 17.94 46.27 -14.98
C ASN A 35 18.32 46.45 -13.49
N PRO A 36 19.43 45.85 -13.03
CA PRO A 36 19.78 45.81 -11.61
C PRO A 36 20.36 47.13 -11.11
N MET A 37 20.02 47.54 -9.87
CA MET A 37 20.68 48.66 -9.19
C MET A 37 21.98 48.22 -8.49
N SER A 38 22.15 46.91 -8.20
CA SER A 38 23.36 46.30 -7.61
C SER A 38 23.66 44.89 -8.16
N ARG A 39 24.93 44.44 -8.08
CA ARG A 39 25.35 43.09 -8.51
C ARG A 39 24.71 41.99 -7.65
N GLU A 40 24.53 42.25 -6.35
CA GLU A 40 23.89 41.32 -5.41
C GLU A 40 22.40 41.17 -5.72
N GLU A 41 21.71 42.27 -6.03
CA GLU A 41 20.30 42.24 -6.47
C GLU A 41 20.12 41.48 -7.78
N LYS A 42 21.09 41.57 -8.70
CA LYS A 42 21.09 40.80 -9.94
C LYS A 42 21.18 39.29 -9.67
N GLU A 43 22.10 38.88 -8.81
CA GLU A 43 22.30 37.46 -8.47
C GLU A 43 21.09 36.90 -7.67
N MET A 44 20.47 37.70 -6.80
CA MET A 44 19.23 37.33 -6.12
C MET A 44 18.02 37.24 -7.06
N ALA A 45 17.80 38.25 -7.91
CA ALA A 45 16.69 38.26 -8.87
C ALA A 45 16.80 37.11 -9.88
N GLN A 46 18.02 36.78 -10.32
CA GLN A 46 18.27 35.63 -11.19
C GLN A 46 17.95 34.31 -10.49
N SER A 47 18.28 34.20 -9.20
CA SER A 47 17.99 33.01 -8.39
C SER A 47 16.48 32.82 -8.17
N PHE A 48 15.76 33.90 -7.86
CA PHE A 48 14.29 33.88 -7.77
C PHE A 48 13.63 33.55 -9.11
N TYR A 49 14.12 34.11 -10.21
CA TYR A 49 13.62 33.80 -11.55
C TYR A 49 13.79 32.31 -11.89
N ASN A 50 14.96 31.74 -11.64
CA ASN A 50 15.24 30.33 -11.94
C ASN A 50 14.34 29.36 -11.14
N CYS A 51 13.97 29.71 -9.91
CA CYS A 51 13.03 28.92 -9.10
C CYS A 51 11.55 29.10 -9.54
N LEU A 52 11.18 30.29 -10.03
CA LEU A 52 9.80 30.58 -10.43
C LEU A 52 9.49 30.23 -11.90
N GLU A 53 10.49 30.18 -12.78
CA GLU A 53 10.33 29.88 -14.22
C GLU A 53 9.66 28.51 -14.48
N PRO A 54 10.05 27.39 -13.82
CA PRO A 54 9.38 26.11 -13.99
C PRO A 54 7.91 26.19 -13.59
N THR A 55 7.61 26.78 -12.44
CA THR A 55 6.26 26.99 -11.93
C THR A 55 5.43 27.82 -12.91
N ALA A 56 5.94 28.95 -13.41
CA ALA A 56 5.23 29.78 -14.38
C ALA A 56 4.91 29.05 -15.69
N LYS A 57 5.80 28.15 -16.15
CA LYS A 57 5.54 27.29 -17.32
C LYS A 57 4.45 26.27 -17.03
N GLU A 58 4.44 25.64 -15.87
CA GLU A 58 3.38 24.71 -15.47
C GLU A 58 2.01 25.42 -15.39
N PHE A 59 1.95 26.58 -14.73
CA PHE A 59 0.72 27.39 -14.67
C PHE A 59 0.29 27.95 -16.02
N SER A 60 1.22 28.14 -16.96
CA SER A 60 0.90 28.52 -18.35
C SER A 60 0.17 27.44 -19.14
N GLY A 61 0.48 26.18 -18.84
CA GLY A 61 -0.10 25.01 -19.46
C GLY A 61 -1.27 24.42 -18.68
N LEU A 62 -1.63 25.02 -17.54
CA LEU A 62 -2.64 24.50 -16.61
C LEU A 62 -3.99 24.25 -17.30
N ASP A 63 -4.39 25.11 -18.24
CA ASP A 63 -5.63 24.93 -19.01
C ASP A 63 -5.68 23.64 -19.84
N ALA A 64 -4.53 23.06 -20.21
CA ALA A 64 -4.46 21.80 -20.95
C ALA A 64 -4.46 20.56 -20.03
N VAL A 65 -4.19 20.75 -18.74
CA VAL A 65 -4.13 19.67 -17.74
C VAL A 65 -5.54 19.21 -17.38
N ALA A 66 -5.70 17.93 -17.08
CA ALA A 66 -6.95 17.38 -16.56
C ALA A 66 -7.08 17.67 -15.06
N LEU A 67 -8.31 17.77 -14.54
CA LEU A 67 -8.52 18.03 -13.10
C LEU A 67 -7.84 16.98 -12.20
N GLY A 68 -7.86 15.71 -12.59
CA GLY A 68 -7.20 14.64 -11.85
C GLY A 68 -5.66 14.73 -11.79
N ASP A 69 -5.03 15.36 -12.79
CA ASP A 69 -3.56 15.51 -12.86
C ASP A 69 -3.09 16.83 -12.23
N ALA A 70 -4.03 17.70 -11.82
CA ALA A 70 -3.70 18.98 -11.22
C ALA A 70 -3.02 18.84 -9.84
N GLU A 71 -3.18 17.70 -9.15
CA GLU A 71 -2.51 17.43 -7.88
C GLU A 71 -0.98 17.37 -8.01
N ASP A 72 -0.47 16.81 -9.11
CA ASP A 72 0.98 16.73 -9.39
C ASP A 72 1.57 18.14 -9.54
N VAL A 73 0.82 19.05 -10.18
CA VAL A 73 1.20 20.46 -10.32
C VAL A 73 1.27 21.14 -8.95
N LEU A 74 0.34 20.83 -8.03
CA LEU A 74 0.38 21.37 -6.66
C LEU A 74 1.60 20.88 -5.88
N GLU A 75 2.00 19.62 -6.04
CA GLU A 75 3.20 19.06 -5.40
C GLU A 75 4.49 19.72 -5.92
N ASN A 76 4.61 19.88 -7.25
CA ASN A 76 5.73 20.59 -7.87
C ASN A 76 5.81 22.06 -7.42
N THR A 77 4.65 22.72 -7.35
CA THR A 77 4.54 24.10 -6.88
C THR A 77 4.96 24.22 -5.42
N GLN A 78 4.54 23.28 -4.56
CA GLN A 78 4.94 23.26 -3.16
C GLN A 78 6.47 23.17 -3.01
N ASN A 79 7.12 22.25 -3.74
CA ASN A 79 8.57 22.10 -3.70
C ASN A 79 9.29 23.38 -4.17
N SER A 80 8.80 23.98 -5.25
CA SER A 80 9.35 25.22 -5.81
C SER A 80 9.20 26.41 -4.86
N LEU A 81 8.09 26.49 -4.11
CA LEU A 81 7.88 27.51 -3.08
C LEU A 81 8.77 27.28 -1.85
N ASP A 82 9.02 26.03 -1.46
CA ASP A 82 9.97 25.70 -0.40
C ASP A 82 11.41 26.06 -0.78
N GLU A 83 11.80 25.87 -2.03
CA GLU A 83 13.08 26.33 -2.56
C GLU A 83 13.16 27.86 -2.59
N LEU A 84 12.10 28.54 -3.03
CA LEU A 84 12.03 30.00 -3.06
C LEU A 84 12.13 30.61 -1.65
N TRP A 85 11.46 30.01 -0.66
CA TRP A 85 11.51 30.49 0.73
C TRP A 85 12.91 30.39 1.34
N ARG A 86 13.70 29.37 0.96
CA ARG A 86 15.10 29.21 1.42
C ARG A 86 16.05 30.28 0.87
N LEU A 87 15.63 31.05 -0.13
CA LEU A 87 16.42 32.12 -0.74
C LEU A 87 16.13 33.50 -0.10
N ASP A 88 15.61 33.54 1.14
CA ASP A 88 15.25 34.75 1.88
C ASP A 88 14.20 35.64 1.18
N TYR A 89 13.21 35.01 0.54
CA TYR A 89 12.16 35.70 -0.20
C TYR A 89 11.25 36.53 0.73
N PRO A 90 10.92 37.80 0.40
CA PRO A 90 10.13 38.66 1.29
C PRO A 90 8.75 38.09 1.65
N GLN A 91 8.44 38.03 2.94
CA GLN A 91 7.20 37.44 3.44
C GLN A 91 5.92 38.04 2.83
N THR A 92 5.88 39.37 2.65
CA THR A 92 4.72 40.07 2.06
C THR A 92 4.51 39.72 0.59
N ARG A 93 5.60 39.48 -0.16
CA ARG A 93 5.52 38.99 -1.54
C ARG A 93 5.16 37.51 -1.57
N MET A 94 5.60 36.71 -0.60
CA MET A 94 5.24 35.29 -0.50
C MET A 94 3.74 35.11 -0.25
N SER A 95 3.16 35.88 0.70
CA SER A 95 1.72 35.86 0.91
C SER A 95 0.95 36.25 -0.35
N HIS A 96 1.44 37.25 -1.08
CA HIS A 96 0.85 37.68 -2.33
C HIS A 96 0.94 36.60 -3.42
N LEU A 97 2.09 35.94 -3.56
CA LEU A 97 2.29 34.85 -4.52
C LEU A 97 1.37 33.65 -4.21
N LEU A 98 1.21 33.28 -2.93
CA LEU A 98 0.29 32.23 -2.52
C LEU A 98 -1.16 32.56 -2.88
N ASP A 99 -1.59 33.82 -2.71
CA ASP A 99 -2.92 34.29 -3.16
C ASP A 99 -3.06 34.28 -4.68
N VAL A 100 -2.04 34.73 -5.42
CA VAL A 100 -2.05 34.72 -6.89
C VAL A 100 -2.19 33.29 -7.42
N ILE A 101 -1.41 32.34 -6.89
CA ILE A 101 -1.53 30.92 -7.24
C ILE A 101 -2.92 30.40 -6.90
N ALA A 102 -3.43 30.70 -5.70
CA ALA A 102 -4.77 30.27 -5.28
C ALA A 102 -5.87 30.79 -6.21
N ASN A 103 -5.77 32.03 -6.67
CA ASN A 103 -6.70 32.65 -7.60
C ASN A 103 -6.61 32.01 -8.99
N GLN A 104 -5.40 31.74 -9.49
CA GLN A 104 -5.22 31.05 -10.77
C GLN A 104 -5.77 29.62 -10.74
N LEU A 105 -5.51 28.86 -9.68
CA LEU A 105 -6.09 27.53 -9.48
C LEU A 105 -7.61 27.58 -9.41
N SER A 106 -8.16 28.55 -8.68
CA SER A 106 -9.59 28.76 -8.58
C SER A 106 -10.22 29.06 -9.95
N LEU A 107 -9.62 29.95 -10.74
CA LEU A 107 -10.10 30.27 -12.09
C LEU A 107 -10.00 29.07 -13.05
N TYR A 108 -8.90 28.31 -12.97
CA TYR A 108 -8.73 27.07 -13.73
C TYR A 108 -9.84 26.06 -13.42
N VAL A 109 -10.08 25.77 -12.13
CA VAL A 109 -11.16 24.87 -11.69
C VAL A 109 -12.52 25.40 -12.15
N GLN A 110 -12.75 26.71 -12.04
CA GLN A 110 -13.99 27.33 -12.48
C GLN A 110 -14.21 27.25 -14.00
N SER A 111 -13.14 27.37 -14.80
CA SER A 111 -13.21 27.26 -16.26
C SER A 111 -13.55 25.84 -16.67
N LYS A 112 -12.84 24.84 -16.13
CA LYS A 112 -13.07 23.41 -16.42
C LYS A 112 -14.47 22.97 -16.06
N LEU A 113 -14.95 23.33 -14.87
CA LEU A 113 -16.31 22.98 -14.41
C LEU A 113 -17.39 23.84 -15.09
N GLY A 114 -17.04 24.99 -15.63
CA GLY A 114 -17.96 25.88 -16.35
C GLY A 114 -18.36 25.37 -17.74
N GLU A 115 -17.55 24.49 -18.35
CA GLU A 115 -17.85 23.85 -19.63
C GLU A 115 -18.86 22.69 -19.49
N GLU A 116 -19.00 22.13 -18.29
CA GLU A 116 -19.90 21.01 -18.02
C GLU A 116 -21.35 21.46 -17.74
N ASP A 117 -22.32 20.66 -18.18
CA ASP A 117 -23.71 20.84 -17.77
C ASP A 117 -23.93 20.35 -16.34
N LEU A 118 -23.66 21.25 -15.40
CA LEU A 118 -23.78 21.00 -13.98
C LEU A 118 -25.19 20.72 -13.49
N TRP A 119 -26.28 20.85 -14.27
CA TRP A 119 -27.65 20.55 -13.79
C TRP A 119 -28.39 19.46 -14.60
N GLY A 120 -28.11 19.31 -15.89
CA GLY A 120 -28.71 18.27 -16.74
C GLY A 120 -27.81 17.06 -17.01
N GLY A 121 -26.49 17.16 -16.80
CA GLY A 121 -25.55 16.08 -17.12
C GLY A 121 -25.60 14.88 -16.17
N GLN A 122 -24.84 13.82 -16.51
CA GLN A 122 -24.81 12.56 -15.77
C GLN A 122 -24.21 12.74 -14.37
N TYR A 123 -24.95 12.34 -13.33
CA TYR A 123 -24.54 12.53 -11.94
C TYR A 123 -23.13 11.99 -11.63
N ASN A 124 -22.78 10.76 -12.04
CA ASN A 124 -21.49 10.16 -11.70
C ASN A 124 -20.29 10.92 -12.30
N GLN A 125 -20.46 11.50 -13.49
CA GLN A 125 -19.40 12.29 -14.14
C GLN A 125 -19.23 13.62 -13.42
N ILE A 126 -20.33 14.31 -13.14
CA ILE A 126 -20.32 15.60 -12.44
C ILE A 126 -19.85 15.47 -10.99
N GLU A 127 -20.26 14.40 -10.29
CA GLU A 127 -19.77 14.08 -8.94
C GLU A 127 -18.25 13.91 -8.95
N LYS A 128 -17.72 13.18 -9.94
CA LYS A 128 -16.28 13.01 -10.11
C LYS A 128 -15.60 14.37 -10.38
N SER A 129 -16.01 15.10 -11.41
CA SER A 129 -15.40 16.39 -11.78
C SER A 129 -15.47 17.42 -10.63
N LEU A 130 -16.61 17.55 -9.95
CA LEU A 130 -16.76 18.43 -8.79
C LEU A 130 -15.86 17.98 -7.63
N SER A 131 -15.78 16.67 -7.35
CA SER A 131 -14.92 16.15 -6.28
C SER A 131 -13.43 16.41 -6.54
N GLU A 132 -12.98 16.26 -7.80
CA GLU A 132 -11.61 16.57 -8.21
C GLU A 132 -11.34 18.07 -8.05
N GLY A 133 -12.25 18.93 -8.52
CA GLY A 133 -12.14 20.39 -8.35
C GLY A 133 -12.12 20.85 -6.88
N ILE A 134 -12.94 20.26 -6.02
CA ILE A 134 -12.92 20.50 -4.56
C ILE A 134 -11.57 20.08 -3.98
N THR A 135 -11.08 18.90 -4.37
CA THR A 135 -9.81 18.34 -3.86
C THR A 135 -8.63 19.23 -4.21
N VAL A 136 -8.56 19.74 -5.44
CA VAL A 136 -7.52 20.69 -5.87
C VAL A 136 -7.54 21.96 -5.01
N CYS A 137 -8.71 22.56 -4.80
CA CYS A 137 -8.84 23.78 -3.99
C CYS A 137 -8.51 23.55 -2.51
N ASP A 138 -9.01 22.47 -1.92
CA ASP A 138 -8.78 22.13 -0.50
C ASP A 138 -7.32 21.75 -0.25
N ARG A 139 -6.73 20.96 -1.15
CA ARG A 139 -5.32 20.57 -1.07
C ARG A 139 -4.40 21.77 -1.12
N TRP A 140 -4.70 22.76 -1.97
CA TRP A 140 -3.91 24.00 -2.00
C TRP A 140 -4.03 24.81 -0.70
N VAL A 141 -5.25 24.95 -0.16
CA VAL A 141 -5.49 25.62 1.13
C VAL A 141 -4.72 24.92 2.25
N ASP A 142 -4.74 23.59 2.29
CA ASP A 142 -4.00 22.78 3.25
C ASP A 142 -2.49 22.92 3.08
N THR A 143 -1.99 22.94 1.85
CA THR A 143 -0.56 23.16 1.55
C THR A 143 -0.11 24.54 2.06
N CYS A 144 -0.86 25.60 1.78
CA CYS A 144 -0.58 26.94 2.30
C CYS A 144 -0.52 26.97 3.83
N GLN A 145 -1.47 26.29 4.50
CA GLN A 145 -1.47 26.19 5.95
C GLN A 145 -0.26 25.40 6.46
N LYS A 146 0.08 24.26 5.87
CA LYS A 146 1.21 23.42 6.29
C LYS A 146 2.55 24.13 6.08
N LEU A 147 2.76 24.79 4.94
CA LEU A 147 3.95 25.59 4.65
C LEU A 147 4.16 26.67 5.71
N THR A 148 3.12 27.46 5.98
CA THR A 148 3.21 28.59 6.93
C THR A 148 3.15 28.21 8.41
N SER A 149 2.65 27.01 8.76
CA SER A 149 2.52 26.57 10.16
C SER A 149 3.57 25.56 10.62
N MET A 150 4.03 24.66 9.75
CA MET A 150 4.94 23.57 10.11
C MET A 150 6.32 23.78 9.51
N PHE A 151 6.40 23.98 8.18
CA PHE A 151 7.67 23.98 7.46
C PHE A 151 8.48 25.26 7.67
N TRP A 152 7.84 26.43 7.53
CA TRP A 152 8.51 27.73 7.63
C TRP A 152 8.59 28.30 9.06
N LYS A 153 8.11 27.54 10.06
CA LYS A 153 8.32 27.86 11.49
C LYS A 153 9.51 27.13 12.12
N SER A 154 9.98 26.04 11.52
CA SER A 154 11.12 25.24 12.04
C SER A 154 12.45 25.48 11.31
N GLY A 155 12.45 26.23 10.19
CA GLY A 155 13.66 26.59 9.45
C GLY A 155 14.45 27.69 10.16
N ALA A 156 15.76 27.48 10.36
CA ALA A 156 16.59 28.28 11.26
C ALA A 156 16.91 29.73 10.81
N ASP A 157 16.63 30.11 9.56
CA ASP A 157 17.09 31.41 9.00
C ASP A 157 15.97 32.46 8.79
N GLN A 158 14.72 32.06 8.49
CA GLN A 158 13.56 32.96 8.45
C GLN A 158 12.31 32.25 9.00
N MET A 159 11.83 32.71 10.14
CA MET A 159 10.59 32.22 10.75
C MET A 159 9.39 32.95 10.13
N TRP A 160 8.36 32.22 9.70
CA TRP A 160 7.09 32.84 9.32
C TRP A 160 6.47 33.55 10.53
N GLU A 161 6.51 34.88 10.52
CA GLU A 161 5.92 35.70 11.57
C GLU A 161 4.42 35.88 11.33
N GLY A 162 3.59 35.30 12.21
CA GLY A 162 2.15 35.54 12.22
C GLY A 162 1.26 34.29 12.14
N LYS A 163 -0.01 34.53 11.80
CA LYS A 163 -1.03 33.48 11.64
C LYS A 163 -0.74 32.66 10.37
N PRO A 164 -1.16 31.38 10.32
CA PRO A 164 -1.11 30.59 9.10
C PRO A 164 -1.85 31.30 7.97
N PHE A 165 -1.27 31.31 6.78
CA PHE A 165 -1.87 31.93 5.62
C PHE A 165 -2.94 31.02 5.03
N THR A 166 -4.13 31.57 4.78
CA THR A 166 -5.23 30.85 4.13
C THR A 166 -5.81 31.70 3.00
N PRO A 167 -5.74 31.25 1.74
CA PRO A 167 -6.33 31.99 0.63
C PRO A 167 -7.86 31.92 0.70
N ASP A 168 -8.49 33.03 1.11
CA ASP A 168 -9.92 33.10 1.38
C ASP A 168 -10.78 32.88 0.12
N TYR A 169 -10.31 33.36 -1.04
CA TYR A 169 -11.03 33.18 -2.31
C TYR A 169 -11.14 31.70 -2.68
N CYS A 170 -10.01 30.98 -2.72
CA CYS A 170 -9.96 29.55 -3.04
C CYS A 170 -10.79 28.71 -2.07
N LYS A 171 -10.74 29.04 -0.78
CA LYS A 171 -11.59 28.39 0.25
C LYS A 171 -13.07 28.61 -0.02
N ASN A 172 -13.48 29.80 -0.43
CA ASN A 172 -14.89 30.08 -0.72
C ASN A 172 -15.35 29.45 -2.04
N VAL A 173 -14.47 29.35 -3.04
CA VAL A 173 -14.73 28.58 -4.27
C VAL A 173 -14.95 27.11 -3.93
N SER A 174 -14.06 26.51 -3.11
CA SER A 174 -14.25 25.13 -2.64
C SER A 174 -15.61 24.94 -1.95
N LYS A 175 -15.95 25.81 -0.99
CA LYS A 175 -17.27 25.78 -0.33
C LYS A 175 -18.42 25.82 -1.33
N ARG A 176 -18.35 26.71 -2.32
CA ARG A 176 -19.37 26.81 -3.37
C ARG A 176 -19.48 25.51 -4.19
N LEU A 177 -18.37 24.90 -4.57
CA LEU A 177 -18.38 23.61 -5.26
C LEU A 177 -18.98 22.49 -4.38
N THR A 178 -18.66 22.47 -3.08
CA THR A 178 -19.26 21.51 -2.14
C THR A 178 -20.77 21.70 -2.00
N GLU A 179 -21.27 22.94 -2.04
CA GLU A 179 -22.71 23.23 -2.05
C GLU A 179 -23.37 22.74 -3.34
N ILE A 180 -22.76 22.98 -4.51
CA ILE A 180 -23.30 22.47 -5.78
C ILE A 180 -23.38 20.94 -5.75
N LEU A 181 -22.32 20.28 -5.28
CA LEU A 181 -22.27 18.84 -5.13
C LEU A 181 -23.36 18.35 -4.16
N SER A 182 -23.55 19.00 -3.01
CA SER A 182 -24.57 18.60 -2.03
C SER A 182 -25.99 18.73 -2.61
N LEU A 183 -26.29 19.81 -3.34
CA LEU A 183 -27.57 20.02 -4.02
C LEU A 183 -27.86 18.93 -5.07
N ARG A 184 -26.83 18.55 -5.85
CA ARG A 184 -26.93 17.47 -6.83
C ARG A 184 -27.12 16.11 -6.20
N THR A 185 -26.34 15.81 -5.17
CA THR A 185 -26.44 14.57 -4.38
C THR A 185 -27.82 14.44 -3.77
N LEU A 186 -28.36 15.54 -3.23
CA LEU A 186 -29.69 15.57 -2.64
C LEU A 186 -30.78 15.26 -3.67
N HIS A 187 -30.74 15.89 -4.84
CA HIS A 187 -31.70 15.59 -5.92
C HIS A 187 -31.59 14.13 -6.38
N LYS A 188 -30.38 13.58 -6.47
CA LYS A 188 -30.15 12.19 -6.85
C LYS A 188 -30.70 11.22 -5.79
N GLN A 189 -30.47 11.49 -4.51
CA GLN A 189 -30.99 10.70 -3.40
C GLN A 189 -32.53 10.76 -3.37
N LEU A 190 -33.10 11.94 -3.58
CA LEU A 190 -34.54 12.19 -3.63
C LEU A 190 -35.22 11.42 -4.77
N THR A 191 -34.72 11.57 -5.99
CA THR A 191 -35.27 10.89 -7.19
C THR A 191 -35.12 9.37 -7.12
N ARG A 192 -34.10 8.87 -6.43
CA ARG A 192 -33.93 7.43 -6.21
C ARG A 192 -35.01 6.83 -5.31
N LEU A 193 -35.51 7.59 -4.32
CA LEU A 193 -36.49 7.11 -3.34
C LEU A 193 -37.96 7.27 -3.82
N LEU A 194 -38.18 8.17 -4.78
CA LEU A 194 -39.50 8.44 -5.36
C LEU A 194 -39.77 7.56 -6.59
N SER A 195 -41.01 7.11 -6.76
CA SER A 195 -41.44 6.46 -8.01
C SER A 195 -41.57 7.46 -9.15
N LEU A 196 -41.58 7.00 -10.40
CA LEU A 196 -41.71 7.87 -11.58
C LEU A 196 -43.00 8.73 -11.53
N SER A 197 -44.12 8.16 -11.05
CA SER A 197 -45.38 8.89 -10.88
C SER A 197 -45.30 10.01 -9.84
N GLU A 198 -44.60 9.76 -8.73
CA GLU A 198 -44.40 10.77 -7.68
C GLU A 198 -43.44 11.88 -8.13
N GLN A 199 -42.45 11.52 -8.95
CA GLN A 199 -41.51 12.49 -9.53
C GLN A 199 -42.22 13.46 -10.49
N GLU A 200 -43.15 12.97 -11.30
CA GLU A 200 -43.98 13.79 -12.18
C GLU A 200 -44.94 14.68 -11.37
N GLU A 201 -45.60 14.13 -10.35
CA GLU A 201 -46.52 14.88 -9.49
C GLU A 201 -45.81 16.01 -8.73
N LEU A 202 -44.61 15.73 -8.19
CA LEU A 202 -43.82 16.68 -7.42
C LEU A 202 -42.91 17.58 -8.30
N LYS A 203 -42.97 17.41 -9.63
CA LYS A 203 -42.16 18.16 -10.61
C LYS A 203 -40.67 18.17 -10.27
N THR A 204 -40.12 17.04 -9.83
CA THR A 204 -38.72 16.94 -9.37
C THR A 204 -37.71 17.23 -10.48
N ALA A 205 -38.08 17.05 -11.75
CA ALA A 205 -37.28 17.43 -12.91
C ALA A 205 -37.08 18.95 -13.03
N GLU A 206 -38.01 19.74 -12.49
CA GLU A 206 -37.96 21.20 -12.51
C GLU A 206 -37.25 21.79 -11.28
N ALA A 207 -36.76 20.94 -10.37
CA ALA A 207 -36.17 21.38 -9.11
C ALA A 207 -35.02 22.38 -9.33
N PHE A 208 -34.19 22.21 -10.37
CA PHE A 208 -33.04 23.08 -10.64
C PHE A 208 -33.37 24.38 -11.40
N LYS A 209 -34.63 24.63 -11.79
CA LYS A 209 -35.03 25.87 -12.47
C LYS A 209 -34.62 27.16 -11.73
N PRO A 210 -34.63 27.26 -10.39
CA PRO A 210 -34.14 28.45 -9.69
C PRO A 210 -32.68 28.83 -9.99
N PHE A 211 -31.87 27.87 -10.43
CA PHE A 211 -30.48 28.10 -10.83
C PHE A 211 -30.34 28.46 -12.31
N SER A 212 -31.42 28.40 -13.09
CA SER A 212 -31.39 28.75 -14.51
C SER A 212 -31.07 30.25 -14.67
N GLY A 213 -30.00 30.54 -15.41
CA GLY A 213 -29.48 31.90 -15.61
C GLY A 213 -28.39 32.33 -14.62
N LEU A 214 -28.10 31.56 -13.57
CA LEU A 214 -26.91 31.77 -12.74
C LEU A 214 -25.72 31.01 -13.30
N LYS A 215 -24.52 31.56 -13.15
CA LYS A 215 -23.26 30.83 -13.35
C LYS A 215 -22.84 30.23 -12.00
N PRO A 216 -23.13 28.95 -11.71
CA PRO A 216 -23.02 28.41 -10.35
C PRO A 216 -21.59 28.37 -9.84
N VAL A 217 -20.66 28.10 -10.75
CA VAL A 217 -19.23 27.86 -10.51
C VAL A 217 -18.45 29.16 -10.25
N GLN A 218 -18.88 30.25 -10.88
CA GLN A 218 -18.20 31.54 -10.76
C GLN A 218 -18.55 32.17 -9.41
N TYR A 219 -17.68 31.98 -8.42
CA TYR A 219 -17.84 32.59 -7.12
C TYR A 219 -17.42 34.06 -7.17
N ASN A 220 -18.35 34.93 -6.75
CA ASN A 220 -18.09 36.33 -6.49
C ASN A 220 -18.85 36.76 -5.23
N PRO A 221 -18.19 37.35 -4.22
CA PRO A 221 -18.83 37.84 -2.99
C PRO A 221 -20.06 38.71 -3.23
N TYR A 222 -20.08 39.52 -4.30
CA TYR A 222 -21.21 40.38 -4.64
C TYR A 222 -22.44 39.62 -5.17
N THR A 223 -22.25 38.44 -5.74
CA THR A 223 -23.32 37.59 -6.29
C THR A 223 -23.81 36.52 -5.31
N GLU A 224 -23.16 36.40 -4.15
CA GLU A 224 -23.48 35.41 -3.14
C GLU A 224 -24.94 35.50 -2.62
N PRO A 225 -25.51 36.70 -2.38
CA PRO A 225 -26.91 36.80 -1.96
C PRO A 225 -27.90 36.25 -3.00
N LEU A 226 -27.60 36.40 -4.30
CA LEU A 226 -28.44 35.87 -5.37
C LEU A 226 -28.40 34.34 -5.40
N TRP A 227 -27.22 33.75 -5.17
CA TRP A 227 -27.10 32.30 -5.01
C TRP A 227 -27.89 31.78 -3.83
N GLN A 228 -27.72 32.38 -2.65
CA GLN A 228 -28.42 31.95 -1.44
C GLN A 228 -29.94 32.07 -1.60
N ALA A 229 -30.44 33.07 -2.35
CA ALA A 229 -31.86 33.16 -2.71
C ALA A 229 -32.32 31.99 -3.61
N ALA A 230 -31.53 31.62 -4.62
CA ALA A 230 -31.83 30.49 -5.49
C ALA A 230 -31.79 29.14 -4.73
N VAL A 231 -30.82 28.96 -3.83
CA VAL A 231 -30.74 27.79 -2.94
C VAL A 231 -31.98 27.68 -2.06
N ARG A 232 -32.40 28.78 -1.42
CA ARG A 232 -33.64 28.79 -0.62
C ARG A 232 -34.88 28.47 -1.45
N GLN A 233 -34.96 28.94 -2.69
CA GLN A 233 -36.07 28.61 -3.59
C GLN A 233 -36.07 27.13 -3.97
N PHE A 234 -34.90 26.56 -4.26
CA PHE A 234 -34.72 25.12 -4.46
C PHE A 234 -35.16 24.32 -3.23
N GLU A 235 -34.69 24.67 -2.03
CA GLU A 235 -35.06 24.01 -0.78
C GLU A 235 -36.58 24.05 -0.55
N ASN A 236 -37.20 25.21 -0.74
CA ASN A 236 -38.65 25.36 -0.59
C ASN A 236 -39.44 24.48 -1.57
N SER A 237 -38.94 24.30 -2.80
CA SER A 237 -39.59 23.42 -3.79
C SER A 237 -39.55 21.95 -3.40
N LEU A 238 -38.56 21.54 -2.58
CA LEU A 238 -38.36 20.14 -2.19
C LEU A 238 -39.06 19.74 -0.89
N LYS A 239 -39.51 20.69 -0.07
CA LYS A 239 -40.23 20.41 1.20
C LYS A 239 -41.38 19.39 1.07
N PRO A 240 -42.26 19.46 0.04
CA PRO A 240 -43.32 18.46 -0.13
C PRO A 240 -42.79 17.05 -0.44
N ALA A 241 -41.67 16.97 -1.18
CA ALA A 241 -41.01 15.72 -1.51
C ALA A 241 -40.29 15.11 -0.29
N GLU A 242 -39.67 15.94 0.54
CA GLU A 242 -39.01 15.51 1.79
C GLU A 242 -39.96 14.77 2.73
N GLN A 243 -41.18 15.26 2.93
CA GLN A 243 -42.17 14.61 3.81
C GLN A 243 -42.52 13.19 3.32
N ARG A 244 -42.69 13.00 2.01
CA ARG A 244 -42.97 11.68 1.44
C ARG A 244 -41.76 10.75 1.56
N ILE A 245 -40.56 11.29 1.39
CA ILE A 245 -39.31 10.53 1.46
C ILE A 245 -38.97 10.14 2.88
N ALA A 246 -39.21 11.00 3.86
CA ALA A 246 -38.96 10.71 5.27
C ALA A 246 -39.66 9.41 5.70
N GLY A 247 -40.94 9.25 5.35
CA GLY A 247 -41.69 8.02 5.61
C GLY A 247 -41.12 6.78 4.90
N LYS A 248 -40.73 6.92 3.62
CA LYS A 248 -40.13 5.81 2.86
C LYS A 248 -38.75 5.41 3.39
N LEU A 249 -37.91 6.39 3.71
CA LEU A 249 -36.59 6.19 4.28
C LEU A 249 -36.72 5.53 5.66
N ARG A 250 -37.67 5.98 6.49
CA ARG A 250 -37.99 5.35 7.78
C ARG A 250 -38.34 3.87 7.60
N ALA A 251 -39.22 3.55 6.66
CA ALA A 251 -39.61 2.15 6.38
C ALA A 251 -38.43 1.32 5.86
N GLN A 252 -37.59 1.87 4.98
CA GLN A 252 -36.40 1.18 4.48
C GLN A 252 -35.39 0.88 5.60
N LEU A 253 -35.13 1.85 6.48
CA LEU A 253 -34.19 1.69 7.59
C LEU A 253 -34.68 0.69 8.63
N ARG A 254 -35.99 0.68 8.94
CA ARG A 254 -36.58 -0.29 9.89
C ARG A 254 -36.60 -1.72 9.38
N ASN A 255 -36.77 -1.91 8.07
CA ASN A 255 -36.85 -3.25 7.47
C ASN A 255 -35.46 -3.87 7.21
N MET A 256 -34.38 -3.16 7.54
CA MET A 256 -33.01 -3.67 7.41
C MET A 256 -32.60 -4.46 8.66
N ASP A 257 -32.81 -5.78 8.63
CA ASP A 257 -32.19 -6.72 9.58
C ASP A 257 -30.71 -6.93 9.22
N SER A 258 -29.90 -5.87 9.36
CA SER A 258 -28.53 -5.83 8.84
C SER A 258 -27.52 -5.47 9.93
N SER A 259 -26.25 -5.86 9.71
CA SER A 259 -25.16 -5.52 10.63
C SER A 259 -25.04 -3.99 10.84
N ALA A 260 -24.59 -3.55 12.02
CA ALA A 260 -24.40 -2.14 12.36
C ALA A 260 -23.67 -1.34 11.26
N TYR A 261 -22.67 -1.94 10.61
CA TYR A 261 -21.93 -1.30 9.53
C TYR A 261 -22.73 -1.17 8.23
N GLN A 262 -23.58 -2.15 7.88
CA GLN A 262 -24.45 -2.05 6.71
C GLN A 262 -25.54 -0.98 6.92
N LEU A 263 -26.10 -0.91 8.12
CA LEU A 263 -27.00 0.17 8.52
C LEU A 263 -26.31 1.53 8.35
N MET A 264 -25.10 1.67 8.90
CA MET A 264 -24.28 2.88 8.72
C MET A 264 -24.05 3.24 7.24
N GLN A 265 -23.80 2.27 6.36
CA GLN A 265 -23.59 2.56 4.93
C GLN A 265 -24.84 3.12 4.25
N GLU A 266 -26.05 2.65 4.59
CA GLU A 266 -27.28 3.23 4.04
C GLU A 266 -27.56 4.63 4.61
N PHE A 267 -27.26 4.88 5.89
CA PHE A 267 -27.27 6.24 6.43
C PHE A 267 -26.27 7.16 5.73
N LYS A 268 -25.05 6.67 5.45
CA LYS A 268 -24.02 7.40 4.70
C LYS A 268 -24.45 7.69 3.27
N ARG A 269 -25.15 6.75 2.63
CA ARG A 269 -25.69 6.91 1.28
C ARG A 269 -26.72 8.01 1.17
N TYR A 270 -27.57 8.20 2.18
CA TYR A 270 -28.61 9.23 2.23
C TYR A 270 -28.24 10.41 3.16
N LYS A 271 -26.94 10.61 3.40
CA LYS A 271 -26.41 11.60 4.34
C LYS A 271 -26.95 13.02 4.10
N GLU A 272 -26.99 13.46 2.86
CA GLU A 272 -27.44 14.82 2.50
C GLU A 272 -28.95 15.01 2.71
N LEU A 273 -29.77 13.96 2.51
CA LEU A 273 -31.19 13.98 2.90
C LEU A 273 -31.36 14.00 4.42
N ILE A 274 -30.62 13.18 5.17
CA ILE A 274 -30.78 13.04 6.62
C ILE A 274 -30.36 14.31 7.37
N LYS A 275 -29.37 15.06 6.85
CA LYS A 275 -28.96 16.35 7.40
C LYS A 275 -30.06 17.43 7.37
N ARG A 276 -31.12 17.26 6.57
CA ARG A 276 -32.19 18.26 6.51
C ARG A 276 -33.05 18.19 7.76
N GLU A 277 -33.33 19.33 8.37
CA GLU A 277 -34.06 19.42 9.64
C GLU A 277 -35.41 18.67 9.65
N SER A 278 -36.14 18.68 8.53
CA SER A 278 -37.42 17.98 8.38
C SER A 278 -37.25 16.47 8.55
N ILE A 279 -36.33 15.88 7.78
CA ILE A 279 -36.03 14.45 7.75
C ILE A 279 -35.31 14.03 9.05
N GLN A 280 -34.39 14.87 9.55
CA GLN A 280 -33.65 14.66 10.80
C GLN A 280 -34.59 14.50 12.00
N LYS A 281 -35.63 15.35 12.10
CA LYS A 281 -36.66 15.28 13.14
C LYS A 281 -37.57 14.07 12.99
N GLU A 282 -37.81 13.64 11.76
CA GLU A 282 -38.63 12.46 11.47
C GLU A 282 -37.91 11.13 11.69
N LEU A 283 -36.58 11.09 11.61
CA LEU A 283 -35.77 9.89 11.74
C LEU A 283 -35.09 9.75 13.11
N VAL A 284 -35.54 10.47 14.14
CA VAL A 284 -34.91 10.45 15.47
C VAL A 284 -34.79 9.03 16.01
N SER A 285 -35.86 8.23 15.97
CA SER A 285 -35.84 6.84 16.47
C SER A 285 -34.83 5.94 15.74
N GLU A 286 -34.69 6.12 14.43
CA GLU A 286 -33.79 5.34 13.58
C GLU A 286 -32.34 5.79 13.76
N ARG A 287 -32.12 7.07 14.04
CA ARG A 287 -30.79 7.62 14.37
C ARG A 287 -30.34 7.19 15.77
N GLU A 288 -31.26 7.11 16.74
CA GLU A 288 -30.99 6.51 18.06
C GLU A 288 -30.69 5.01 17.95
N MET A 289 -31.40 4.28 17.08
CA MET A 289 -31.10 2.89 16.77
C MET A 289 -29.72 2.73 16.13
N LEU A 290 -29.35 3.60 15.18
CA LEU A 290 -28.00 3.59 14.62
C LEU A 290 -26.95 3.87 15.71
N LEU A 291 -27.19 4.84 16.59
CA LEU A 291 -26.29 5.17 17.68
C LEU A 291 -26.08 3.97 18.61
N SER A 292 -27.15 3.29 19.03
CA SER A 292 -27.04 2.12 19.90
C SER A 292 -26.30 0.96 19.25
N GLU A 293 -26.55 0.70 17.96
CA GLU A 293 -25.86 -0.33 17.18
C GLU A 293 -24.38 0.01 16.97
N LEU A 294 -24.03 1.27 16.69
CA LEU A 294 -22.64 1.71 16.56
C LEU A 294 -21.88 1.61 17.88
N SER A 295 -22.49 2.05 19.00
CA SER A 295 -21.91 1.91 20.34
C SER A 295 -21.70 0.44 20.70
N SER A 296 -22.67 -0.44 20.39
CA SER A 296 -22.54 -1.88 20.60
C SER A 296 -21.42 -2.47 19.74
N TYR A 297 -21.33 -2.06 18.47
CA TYR A 297 -20.27 -2.49 17.56
C TYR A 297 -18.88 -2.09 18.07
N ILE A 298 -18.70 -0.84 18.52
CA ILE A 298 -17.41 -0.36 19.06
C ILE A 298 -17.03 -1.12 20.32
N ARG A 299 -17.99 -1.36 21.22
CA ARG A 299 -17.74 -2.15 22.43
C ARG A 299 -17.30 -3.57 22.10
N THR A 300 -17.97 -4.23 21.16
CA THR A 300 -17.58 -5.57 20.69
C THR A 300 -16.22 -5.55 20.00
N ALA A 301 -15.95 -4.56 19.16
CA ALA A 301 -14.67 -4.41 18.47
C ALA A 301 -13.51 -4.16 19.45
N ARG A 302 -13.72 -3.35 20.50
CA ARG A 302 -12.73 -3.12 21.57
C ARG A 302 -12.49 -4.39 22.39
N ALA A 303 -13.54 -5.17 22.68
CA ALA A 303 -13.40 -6.47 23.36
C ALA A 303 -12.65 -7.51 22.51
N ASP A 304 -12.99 -7.61 21.22
CA ASP A 304 -12.30 -8.48 20.27
C ASP A 304 -10.84 -8.06 20.10
N PHE A 305 -10.58 -6.74 20.09
CA PHE A 305 -9.23 -6.18 20.08
C PHE A 305 -8.46 -6.56 21.35
N GLY A 306 -9.07 -6.43 22.54
CA GLY A 306 -8.46 -6.85 23.81
C GLY A 306 -8.09 -8.34 23.84
N ASN A 307 -8.95 -9.22 23.34
CA ASN A 307 -8.67 -10.66 23.27
C ASN A 307 -7.58 -11.00 22.23
N THR A 308 -7.63 -10.36 21.06
CA THR A 308 -6.74 -10.66 19.94
C THR A 308 -5.37 -10.01 20.09
N SER A 309 -5.26 -8.86 20.75
CA SER A 309 -3.99 -8.20 21.06
C SER A 309 -3.12 -9.06 21.98
N VAL A 310 -3.74 -9.80 22.92
CA VAL A 310 -3.07 -10.74 23.84
C VAL A 310 -2.75 -12.08 23.15
N SER A 311 -3.69 -12.64 22.37
CA SER A 311 -3.50 -13.94 21.70
C SER A 311 -2.67 -13.86 20.40
N GLY A 312 -2.46 -12.65 19.88
CA GLY A 312 -1.96 -12.39 18.54
C GLY A 312 -3.03 -12.62 17.45
N PRO A 313 -3.09 -11.77 16.41
CA PRO A 313 -3.95 -11.98 15.25
C PRO A 313 -3.58 -13.27 14.49
N ARG A 314 -4.52 -13.78 13.69
CA ARG A 314 -4.31 -14.99 12.88
C ARG A 314 -3.08 -14.83 11.99
N ARG A 315 -2.09 -15.71 12.19
CA ARG A 315 -0.82 -15.72 11.46
C ARG A 315 -1.08 -15.82 9.96
N MET A 316 -0.79 -14.75 9.22
CA MET A 316 -0.74 -14.83 7.76
C MET A 316 0.51 -15.62 7.35
N THR A 317 0.35 -16.60 6.47
CA THR A 317 1.47 -17.39 5.95
C THR A 317 2.48 -16.44 5.31
N ASN A 318 3.76 -16.56 5.69
CA ASN A 318 4.88 -15.73 5.23
C ASN A 318 4.97 -14.29 5.74
N VAL A 319 4.06 -13.83 6.62
CA VAL A 319 4.16 -12.50 7.25
C VAL A 319 4.73 -12.65 8.67
N PRO A 320 5.77 -11.89 9.02
CA PRO A 320 6.29 -11.83 10.39
C PRO A 320 5.21 -11.37 11.38
N GLU A 321 5.28 -11.87 12.62
CA GLU A 321 4.27 -11.62 13.65
C GLU A 321 4.06 -10.12 13.93
N VAL A 322 5.15 -9.36 14.07
CA VAL A 322 5.11 -7.90 14.28
C VAL A 322 4.37 -7.19 13.13
N VAL A 323 4.67 -7.56 11.88
CA VAL A 323 4.02 -6.94 10.72
C VAL A 323 2.56 -7.37 10.63
N SER A 324 2.23 -8.60 11.00
CA SER A 324 0.85 -9.08 11.06
C SER A 324 0.04 -8.31 12.10
N ASN A 325 0.64 -7.98 13.25
CA ASN A 325 0.02 -7.19 14.32
C ASN A 325 -0.26 -5.76 13.85
N ILE A 326 0.75 -5.11 13.27
CA ILE A 326 0.64 -3.74 12.73
C ILE A 326 -0.38 -3.67 11.59
N TYR A 327 -0.35 -4.64 10.67
CA TYR A 327 -1.28 -4.68 9.54
C TYR A 327 -2.72 -4.95 9.97
N TRP A 328 -2.95 -5.79 10.98
CA TRP A 328 -4.28 -6.13 11.46
C TRP A 328 -5.01 -4.92 12.09
N VAL A 329 -4.27 -4.03 12.75
CA VAL A 329 -4.83 -2.84 13.41
C VAL A 329 -5.28 -1.76 12.41
N LYS A 330 -4.56 -1.57 11.30
CA LYS A 330 -4.84 -0.47 10.36
C LYS A 330 -6.28 -0.46 9.79
N PRO A 331 -6.83 -1.59 9.28
CA PRO A 331 -8.21 -1.63 8.81
C PRO A 331 -9.24 -1.37 9.90
N ILE A 332 -8.97 -1.83 11.13
CA ILE A 332 -9.85 -1.61 12.29
C ILE A 332 -9.90 -0.10 12.60
N HIS A 333 -8.73 0.53 12.71
CA HIS A 333 -8.60 1.97 12.95
C HIS A 333 -9.30 2.79 11.86
N ALA A 334 -9.06 2.49 10.58
CA ALA A 334 -9.72 3.18 9.47
C ALA A 334 -11.25 3.04 9.51
N LYS A 335 -11.76 1.88 9.92
CA LYS A 335 -13.21 1.63 10.03
C LYS A 335 -13.84 2.41 11.19
N ILE A 336 -13.16 2.52 12.32
CA ILE A 336 -13.63 3.29 13.48
C ILE A 336 -13.61 4.79 13.18
N LEU A 337 -12.58 5.28 12.49
CA LEU A 337 -12.53 6.66 12.02
C LEU A 337 -13.67 6.96 11.03
N ASP A 338 -14.04 6.04 10.14
CA ASP A 338 -15.19 6.20 9.23
C ASP A 338 -16.52 6.24 10.00
N ILE A 339 -16.66 5.42 11.06
CA ILE A 339 -17.79 5.46 11.97
C ILE A 339 -17.86 6.83 12.67
N GLY A 340 -16.75 7.32 13.21
CA GLY A 340 -16.66 8.65 13.84
C GLY A 340 -17.09 9.76 12.89
N LYS A 341 -16.51 9.81 11.68
CA LYS A 341 -16.89 10.81 10.66
C LYS A 341 -18.37 10.75 10.27
N THR A 342 -18.98 9.56 10.28
CA THR A 342 -20.39 9.39 9.97
C THR A 342 -21.28 9.82 11.14
N ALA A 343 -20.89 9.48 12.37
CA ALA A 343 -21.57 9.90 13.59
C ALA A 343 -21.52 11.43 13.76
N ASP A 344 -20.36 12.05 13.57
CA ASP A 344 -20.16 13.51 13.62
C ASP A 344 -21.04 14.27 12.63
N ALA A 345 -21.39 13.64 11.51
CA ALA A 345 -22.21 14.29 10.49
C ALA A 345 -23.72 14.06 10.68
N LEU A 346 -24.12 13.03 11.44
CA LEU A 346 -25.51 12.57 11.47
C LEU A 346 -26.11 12.46 12.86
N LEU A 347 -25.36 12.52 13.96
CA LEU A 347 -25.83 12.17 15.31
C LEU A 347 -25.54 13.23 16.39
N THR A 348 -24.99 14.40 16.03
CA THR A 348 -24.50 15.41 16.99
C THR A 348 -25.53 15.95 17.98
N ASP A 349 -26.81 15.95 17.60
CA ASP A 349 -27.94 16.44 18.39
C ASP A 349 -28.54 15.38 19.34
N LEU A 350 -28.10 14.12 19.27
CA LEU A 350 -28.67 13.05 20.10
C LEU A 350 -27.98 12.94 21.46
N THR A 351 -28.77 12.62 22.48
CA THR A 351 -28.25 12.25 23.80
C THR A 351 -27.52 10.91 23.71
N GLY A 352 -26.23 10.88 24.05
CA GLY A 352 -25.37 9.68 23.94
C GLY A 352 -24.31 9.76 22.83
N TYR A 353 -24.38 10.77 21.96
CA TYR A 353 -23.35 10.98 20.94
C TYR A 353 -21.98 11.34 21.55
N GLU A 354 -21.94 12.17 22.60
CA GLU A 354 -20.69 12.50 23.28
C GLU A 354 -20.01 11.27 23.91
N GLU A 355 -20.79 10.32 24.45
CA GLU A 355 -20.27 9.06 24.99
C GLU A 355 -19.71 8.16 23.89
N LEU A 356 -20.43 8.05 22.76
CA LEU A 356 -19.94 7.35 21.57
C LEU A 356 -18.65 7.98 21.05
N LYS A 357 -18.61 9.31 20.93
CA LYS A 357 -17.45 10.06 20.45
C LYS A 357 -16.24 9.88 21.37
N GLY A 358 -16.44 9.95 22.69
CA GLY A 358 -15.40 9.64 23.67
C GLY A 358 -14.88 8.21 23.51
N SER A 359 -15.79 7.23 23.40
CA SER A 359 -15.44 5.82 23.20
C SER A 359 -14.67 5.56 21.90
N ILE A 360 -15.01 6.27 20.82
CA ILE A 360 -14.30 6.22 19.53
C ILE A 360 -12.90 6.82 19.68
N ALA A 361 -12.77 7.99 20.30
CA ALA A 361 -11.49 8.67 20.49
C ALA A 361 -10.54 7.81 21.35
N GLU A 362 -11.00 7.32 22.49
CA GLU A 362 -10.24 6.41 23.35
C GLU A 362 -9.79 5.17 22.58
N PHE A 363 -10.68 4.54 21.82
CA PHE A 363 -10.33 3.32 21.09
C PHE A 363 -9.36 3.59 19.93
N CYS A 364 -9.46 4.73 19.25
CA CYS A 364 -8.46 5.15 18.27
C CYS A 364 -7.09 5.37 18.92
N GLU A 365 -7.03 6.06 20.07
CA GLU A 365 -5.81 6.25 20.84
C GLU A 365 -5.20 4.90 21.25
N GLU A 366 -5.99 3.97 21.78
CA GLU A 366 -5.52 2.61 22.12
C GLU A 366 -4.94 1.85 20.92
N LEU A 367 -5.54 2.00 19.73
CA LEU A 367 -5.07 1.36 18.50
C LEU A 367 -3.76 1.99 18.00
N GLU A 368 -3.63 3.31 18.11
CA GLU A 368 -2.41 4.04 17.76
C GLU A 368 -1.27 3.73 18.74
N GLU A 369 -1.55 3.70 20.05
CA GLU A 369 -0.62 3.29 21.09
C GLU A 369 -0.13 1.87 20.86
N TYR A 370 -1.04 0.90 20.68
CA TYR A 370 -0.64 -0.48 20.37
C TYR A 370 0.20 -0.57 19.09
N HIS A 371 -0.19 0.16 18.04
CA HIS A 371 0.58 0.20 16.79
C HIS A 371 2.01 0.71 17.03
N ASN A 372 2.16 1.81 17.78
CA ASN A 372 3.45 2.41 18.09
C ASN A 372 4.27 1.51 19.01
N ASP A 373 3.66 0.89 20.02
CA ASP A 373 4.31 -0.04 20.94
C ASP A 373 4.84 -1.29 20.24
N GLN A 374 4.07 -1.86 19.30
CA GLN A 374 4.54 -3.00 18.51
C GLN A 374 5.74 -2.63 17.64
N PHE A 375 5.71 -1.44 17.02
CA PHE A 375 6.83 -0.94 16.21
C PHE A 375 8.06 -0.63 17.05
N ASP A 376 7.89 0.04 18.20
CA ASP A 376 8.96 0.43 19.09
C ASP A 376 9.57 -0.77 19.81
N SER A 377 8.75 -1.73 20.25
CA SER A 377 9.24 -3.01 20.78
C SER A 377 10.09 -3.72 19.76
N TRP A 378 9.60 -3.86 18.52
CA TRP A 378 10.38 -4.47 17.44
C TRP A 378 11.68 -3.72 17.17
N SER A 379 11.65 -2.40 17.12
CA SER A 379 12.84 -1.57 16.90
C SER A 379 13.88 -1.78 18.00
N ARG A 380 13.45 -1.77 19.27
CA ARG A 380 14.31 -2.05 20.43
C ARG A 380 14.88 -3.46 20.39
N ASP A 381 14.06 -4.46 20.11
CA ASP A 381 14.49 -5.86 20.02
C ASP A 381 15.51 -6.04 18.89
N MET A 382 15.26 -5.45 17.71
CA MET A 382 16.20 -5.56 16.58
C MET A 382 17.51 -4.83 16.85
N LEU A 383 17.48 -3.65 17.48
CA LEU A 383 18.69 -2.94 17.89
C LEU A 383 19.47 -3.75 18.94
N HIS A 384 18.79 -4.27 19.96
CA HIS A 384 19.41 -5.12 20.97
C HIS A 384 20.07 -6.36 20.35
N MET A 385 19.39 -7.05 19.42
CA MET A 385 19.95 -8.22 18.72
C MET A 385 21.13 -7.88 17.80
N ILE A 386 21.20 -6.66 17.28
CA ILE A 386 22.35 -6.16 16.53
C ILE A 386 23.51 -5.88 17.49
N ASP A 387 23.24 -5.27 18.64
CA ASP A 387 24.24 -4.92 19.66
C ASP A 387 24.83 -6.15 20.35
N THR A 388 24.02 -7.20 20.60
CA THR A 388 24.48 -8.49 21.13
C THR A 388 25.18 -9.37 20.09
N GLN A 389 25.31 -8.90 18.84
CA GLN A 389 25.87 -9.64 17.69
C GLN A 389 25.14 -10.96 17.34
N GLU A 390 23.97 -11.24 17.91
CA GLU A 390 23.16 -12.42 17.59
C GLU A 390 22.59 -12.38 16.15
N LEU A 391 22.40 -11.16 15.62
CA LEU A 391 22.01 -10.90 14.24
C LEU A 391 23.19 -10.62 13.30
N SER A 392 24.42 -10.78 13.76
CA SER A 392 25.59 -10.63 12.89
C SER A 392 25.73 -11.85 12.01
N LEU A 393 25.95 -11.63 10.70
CA LEU A 393 26.59 -12.67 9.91
C LEU A 393 27.99 -12.82 10.48
N ALA A 394 28.27 -13.97 11.09
CA ALA A 394 29.62 -14.35 11.51
C ALA A 394 30.50 -14.44 10.27
N THR A 395 30.97 -13.28 9.82
CA THR A 395 31.65 -13.05 8.55
C THR A 395 32.99 -13.78 8.51
N ASP A 396 33.52 -14.10 9.69
CA ASP A 396 34.77 -14.82 9.93
C ASP A 396 34.59 -16.34 10.10
N SER A 397 33.34 -16.83 10.11
CA SER A 397 33.04 -18.26 10.22
C SER A 397 32.81 -18.90 8.86
N PRO A 398 33.22 -20.17 8.65
CA PRO A 398 32.95 -20.87 7.40
C PRO A 398 31.45 -20.94 7.16
N VAL A 399 31.05 -20.76 5.90
CA VAL A 399 29.65 -20.67 5.46
C VAL A 399 28.84 -21.96 5.77
N LEU A 400 29.52 -23.09 5.89
CA LEU A 400 28.95 -24.42 6.16
C LEU A 400 29.71 -25.04 7.34
N SER A 401 28.97 -25.49 8.36
CA SER A 401 29.52 -26.19 9.51
C SER A 401 28.95 -27.60 9.61
N PHE A 402 29.80 -28.56 9.95
CA PHE A 402 29.37 -29.91 10.30
C PHE A 402 28.91 -29.91 11.76
N SER A 403 27.64 -30.22 11.99
CA SER A 403 27.16 -30.52 13.34
C SER A 403 27.72 -31.88 13.82
N ARG A 404 27.64 -32.15 15.13
CA ARG A 404 28.19 -33.34 15.82
C ARG A 404 27.75 -34.71 15.24
N GLY A 405 26.82 -34.74 14.27
CA GLY A 405 26.33 -35.94 13.58
C GLY A 405 26.59 -36.00 12.07
N ARG A 406 27.59 -35.27 11.51
CA ARG A 406 27.86 -35.17 10.04
C ARG A 406 26.73 -34.52 9.21
N LEU A 407 25.80 -33.81 9.87
CA LEU A 407 24.78 -33.02 9.19
C LEU A 407 25.35 -31.65 8.83
N LEU A 408 25.18 -31.25 7.57
CA LEU A 408 25.55 -29.93 7.08
C LEU A 408 24.55 -28.89 7.58
N ARG A 409 25.05 -27.83 8.23
CA ARG A 409 24.28 -26.63 8.57
C ARG A 409 24.91 -25.42 7.92
N VAL A 410 24.08 -24.58 7.31
CA VAL A 410 24.48 -23.27 6.81
C VAL A 410 24.55 -22.33 8.00
N ASN A 411 25.66 -21.62 8.16
CA ASN A 411 25.82 -20.58 9.19
C ASN A 411 25.11 -19.30 8.75
N TYR A 412 23.78 -19.38 8.64
CA TYR A 412 22.90 -18.26 8.32
C TYR A 412 21.74 -18.26 9.30
N ASN A 413 21.62 -17.20 10.10
CA ASN A 413 20.56 -17.10 11.10
C ASN A 413 19.20 -16.97 10.38
N PRO A 414 18.24 -17.91 10.57
CA PRO A 414 16.94 -17.85 9.90
C PRO A 414 16.15 -16.58 10.25
N ARG A 415 16.45 -15.93 11.38
CA ARG A 415 15.87 -14.64 11.77
C ARG A 415 16.21 -13.52 10.78
N LEU A 416 17.34 -13.59 10.08
CA LEU A 416 17.72 -12.61 9.04
C LEU A 416 16.77 -12.63 7.84
N VAL A 417 16.20 -13.79 7.49
CA VAL A 417 15.13 -13.86 6.45
C VAL A 417 13.89 -13.15 6.94
N GLY A 418 13.55 -13.32 8.23
CA GLY A 418 12.47 -12.59 8.89
C GLY A 418 12.71 -11.08 8.83
N LEU A 419 13.89 -10.63 9.25
CA LEU A 419 14.26 -9.21 9.28
C LEU A 419 14.14 -8.55 7.90
N VAL A 420 14.65 -9.17 6.84
CA VAL A 420 14.56 -8.60 5.48
C VAL A 420 13.09 -8.40 5.06
N ARG A 421 12.21 -9.35 5.41
CA ARG A 421 10.77 -9.24 5.15
C ARG A 421 10.13 -8.14 6.01
N GLU A 422 10.45 -8.10 7.30
CA GLU A 422 9.97 -7.09 8.25
C GLU A 422 10.34 -5.68 7.76
N VAL A 423 11.62 -5.43 7.45
CA VAL A 423 12.10 -4.13 6.96
C VAL A 423 11.46 -3.74 5.64
N SER A 424 11.31 -4.68 4.69
CA SER A 424 10.66 -4.40 3.41
C SER A 424 9.18 -4.00 3.60
N GLN A 425 8.45 -4.73 4.44
CA GLN A 425 7.03 -4.47 4.68
C GLN A 425 6.81 -3.19 5.50
N LEU A 426 7.63 -2.93 6.52
CA LEU A 426 7.58 -1.71 7.32
C LEU A 426 7.95 -0.46 6.51
N ALA A 427 8.89 -0.58 5.57
CA ALA A 427 9.22 0.50 4.63
C ALA A 427 8.03 0.83 3.70
N ILE A 428 7.34 -0.18 3.17
CA ILE A 428 6.11 0.01 2.37
C ILE A 428 5.01 0.72 3.20
N LEU A 429 4.93 0.40 4.49
CA LEU A 429 3.96 1.03 5.40
C LEU A 429 4.34 2.47 5.78
N GLY A 430 5.48 2.99 5.33
CA GLY A 430 5.93 4.36 5.54
C GLY A 430 6.65 4.62 6.86
N HIS A 431 7.04 3.58 7.60
CA HIS A 431 7.74 3.77 8.89
C HIS A 431 9.20 4.17 8.69
N LYS A 432 9.68 5.09 9.52
CA LYS A 432 11.10 5.50 9.56
C LYS A 432 11.92 4.51 10.38
N ILE A 433 12.52 3.54 9.69
CA ILE A 433 13.32 2.48 10.32
C ILE A 433 14.74 2.99 10.60
N HIS A 434 15.32 2.59 11.74
CA HIS A 434 16.68 2.98 12.12
C HIS A 434 17.73 2.53 11.07
N PRO A 435 18.71 3.37 10.70
CA PRO A 435 19.66 3.09 9.61
C PRO A 435 20.51 1.83 9.83
N ASN A 436 20.83 1.48 11.08
CA ASN A 436 21.59 0.25 11.38
C ASN A 436 20.80 -1.01 11.00
N ILE A 437 19.49 -1.01 11.24
CA ILE A 437 18.61 -2.15 10.87
C ILE A 437 18.54 -2.26 9.35
N ILE A 438 18.41 -1.14 8.64
CA ILE A 438 18.41 -1.11 7.17
C ILE A 438 19.73 -1.64 6.60
N LYS A 439 20.87 -1.20 7.14
CA LYS A 439 22.20 -1.69 6.72
C LYS A 439 22.31 -3.21 6.89
N MET A 440 21.89 -3.73 8.04
CA MET A 440 21.90 -5.17 8.31
C MET A 440 20.94 -5.95 7.41
N ALA A 441 19.73 -5.44 7.18
CA ALA A 441 18.77 -6.05 6.26
C ALA A 441 19.30 -6.07 4.82
N ASN A 442 19.90 -4.98 4.34
CA ASN A 442 20.53 -4.93 3.01
C ASN A 442 21.68 -5.92 2.87
N LEU A 443 22.49 -6.07 3.93
CA LEU A 443 23.58 -7.03 3.98
C LEU A 443 23.02 -8.46 3.95
N ALA A 444 22.03 -8.78 4.78
CA ALA A 444 21.33 -10.07 4.78
C ALA A 444 20.67 -10.37 3.43
N GLN A 445 20.04 -9.39 2.78
CA GLN A 445 19.38 -9.55 1.48
C GLN A 445 20.36 -9.97 0.38
N LYS A 446 21.59 -9.44 0.39
CA LYS A 446 22.65 -9.84 -0.55
C LYS A 446 22.97 -11.33 -0.42
N PHE A 447 23.11 -11.82 0.81
CA PHE A 447 23.48 -13.21 1.09
C PHE A 447 22.28 -14.17 1.13
N MET A 448 21.04 -13.68 1.20
CA MET A 448 19.84 -14.52 1.32
C MET A 448 19.68 -15.50 0.16
N LYS A 449 19.97 -15.07 -1.09
CA LYS A 449 19.89 -15.95 -2.26
C LYS A 449 20.92 -17.09 -2.16
N GLN A 450 22.14 -16.76 -1.76
CA GLN A 450 23.24 -17.70 -1.59
C GLN A 450 22.97 -18.67 -0.43
N ALA A 451 22.47 -18.16 0.70
CA ALA A 451 22.09 -18.96 1.87
C ALA A 451 20.98 -19.97 1.55
N LYS A 452 19.93 -19.58 0.81
CA LYS A 452 18.86 -20.51 0.38
C LYS A 452 19.39 -21.62 -0.52
N ALA A 453 20.25 -21.29 -1.49
CA ALA A 453 20.86 -22.29 -2.36
C ALA A 453 21.72 -23.29 -1.56
N LEU A 454 22.44 -22.81 -0.56
CA LEU A 454 23.24 -23.65 0.33
C LEU A 454 22.37 -24.50 1.27
N GLU A 455 21.24 -23.97 1.73
CA GLU A 455 20.28 -24.71 2.56
C GLU A 455 19.63 -25.85 1.77
N GLU A 456 19.27 -25.62 0.50
CA GLU A 456 18.82 -26.66 -0.42
C GLU A 456 19.88 -27.75 -0.62
N ILE A 457 21.16 -27.36 -0.81
CA ILE A 457 22.28 -28.30 -0.96
C ILE A 457 22.53 -29.08 0.33
N ALA A 458 22.46 -28.43 1.49
CA ALA A 458 22.63 -29.06 2.79
C ALA A 458 21.50 -30.06 3.08
N ASN A 459 20.24 -29.68 2.82
CA ASN A 459 19.09 -30.57 2.93
C ASN A 459 19.21 -31.76 1.97
N PHE A 460 19.70 -31.53 0.74
CA PHE A 460 20.00 -32.62 -0.19
C PHE A 460 21.07 -33.56 0.36
N HIS A 461 22.23 -33.06 0.80
CA HIS A 461 23.28 -33.92 1.39
C HIS A 461 22.75 -34.73 2.58
N ASN A 462 21.97 -34.10 3.46
CA ASN A 462 21.42 -34.74 4.65
C ASN A 462 20.38 -35.83 4.31
N THR A 463 19.64 -35.70 3.21
CA THR A 463 18.56 -36.63 2.82
C THR A 463 18.97 -37.68 1.78
N VAL A 464 20.02 -37.43 1.00
CA VAL A 464 20.48 -38.35 -0.06
C VAL A 464 20.89 -39.70 0.50
N GLY A 465 21.54 -39.74 1.67
CA GLY A 465 21.93 -40.99 2.31
C GLY A 465 20.75 -41.94 2.57
N ASP A 466 19.59 -41.38 2.91
CA ASP A 466 18.35 -42.11 3.17
C ASP A 466 17.61 -42.49 1.88
N GLN A 467 17.70 -41.65 0.84
CA GLN A 467 17.07 -41.90 -0.47
C GLN A 467 17.85 -42.91 -1.33
N MET A 468 19.10 -43.20 -0.99
CA MET A 468 19.95 -44.13 -1.74
C MET A 468 19.65 -45.59 -1.41
N ILE A 469 19.28 -46.37 -2.43
CA ILE A 469 19.08 -47.82 -2.31
C ILE A 469 20.40 -48.49 -1.89
N PRO A 470 20.45 -49.25 -0.78
CA PRO A 470 21.70 -49.82 -0.25
C PRO A 470 22.51 -50.65 -1.26
N SER A 471 21.84 -51.40 -2.14
CA SER A 471 22.48 -52.23 -3.16
C SER A 471 23.11 -51.43 -4.32
N GLN A 472 22.71 -50.18 -4.51
CA GLN A 472 23.18 -49.26 -5.55
C GLN A 472 24.19 -48.22 -5.05
N ARG A 473 24.43 -48.14 -3.73
CA ARG A 473 25.39 -47.21 -3.13
C ARG A 473 26.79 -47.26 -3.77
N PRO A 474 27.37 -48.45 -4.07
CA PRO A 474 28.69 -48.52 -4.71
C PRO A 474 28.72 -47.87 -6.11
N MET A 475 27.63 -47.95 -6.87
CA MET A 475 27.53 -47.37 -8.22
C MET A 475 27.52 -45.83 -8.19
N MET A 476 27.15 -45.21 -7.08
CA MET A 476 27.11 -43.74 -6.90
C MET A 476 28.29 -43.21 -6.06
N LEU A 477 29.23 -44.08 -5.67
CA LEU A 477 30.29 -43.75 -4.73
C LEU A 477 31.27 -42.71 -5.30
N GLU A 478 31.58 -42.77 -6.59
CA GLU A 478 32.44 -41.79 -7.26
C GLU A 478 31.81 -40.37 -7.24
N ALA A 479 30.53 -40.26 -7.58
CA ALA A 479 29.81 -38.98 -7.55
C ALA A 479 29.59 -38.47 -6.12
N ALA A 480 29.38 -39.36 -5.15
CA ALA A 480 29.26 -39.01 -3.73
C ALA A 480 30.60 -38.54 -3.13
N LEU A 481 31.73 -39.16 -3.51
CA LEU A 481 33.07 -38.72 -3.11
C LEU A 481 33.45 -37.38 -3.74
N ALA A 482 33.09 -37.15 -5.01
CA ALA A 482 33.27 -35.85 -5.66
C ALA A 482 32.52 -34.74 -4.92
N LEU A 483 31.29 -35.03 -4.47
CA LEU A 483 30.50 -34.10 -3.65
C LEU A 483 31.11 -33.92 -2.24
N SER A 484 31.56 -34.98 -1.58
CA SER A 484 32.19 -34.86 -0.26
C SER A 484 33.54 -34.13 -0.31
N GLY A 485 34.30 -34.31 -1.38
CA GLY A 485 35.56 -33.60 -1.62
C GLY A 485 35.34 -32.09 -1.75
N LEU A 486 34.35 -31.68 -2.55
CA LEU A 486 33.95 -30.27 -2.66
C LEU A 486 33.45 -29.69 -1.33
N VAL A 487 32.77 -30.50 -0.52
CA VAL A 487 32.33 -30.10 0.82
C VAL A 487 33.51 -30.01 1.81
N GLN A 488 34.60 -30.74 1.60
CA GLN A 488 35.80 -30.64 2.45
C GLN A 488 36.70 -29.45 2.12
N GLU A 489 36.63 -28.91 0.90
CA GLU A 489 37.30 -27.66 0.48
C GLU A 489 36.75 -26.38 1.18
N GLN A 490 35.75 -26.53 2.06
CA GLN A 490 34.97 -25.45 2.69
C GLN A 490 35.69 -24.54 3.68
N THR A 491 36.86 -24.92 4.20
CA THR A 491 37.48 -24.26 5.37
C THR A 491 37.96 -22.82 5.13
N THR A 492 37.86 -22.30 3.92
CA THR A 492 38.40 -20.97 3.54
C THR A 492 37.37 -20.00 2.96
N ILE A 493 36.12 -20.42 2.71
CA ILE A 493 35.12 -19.56 2.06
C ILE A 493 34.27 -18.86 3.12
N THR A 494 34.45 -17.54 3.21
CA THR A 494 33.71 -16.62 4.09
C THR A 494 32.60 -15.89 3.33
N TRP A 495 31.64 -15.33 4.06
CA TRP A 495 30.56 -14.50 3.48
C TRP A 495 31.08 -13.20 2.85
N SER A 496 32.34 -12.81 3.06
CA SER A 496 32.92 -11.58 2.50
C SER A 496 33.19 -11.63 0.99
N ASN A 497 33.34 -12.82 0.38
CA ASN A 497 33.65 -12.94 -1.05
C ASN A 497 32.49 -13.54 -1.86
N THR A 498 31.61 -12.66 -2.35
CA THR A 498 30.41 -13.05 -3.11
C THR A 498 30.72 -13.83 -4.39
N GLN A 499 31.77 -13.47 -5.13
CA GLN A 499 32.11 -14.11 -6.40
C GLN A 499 32.65 -15.54 -6.22
N GLN A 500 33.53 -15.72 -5.22
CA GLN A 500 34.04 -17.05 -4.90
C GLN A 500 32.94 -17.94 -4.31
N LEU A 501 32.04 -17.37 -3.50
CA LEU A 501 30.88 -18.06 -2.97
C LEU A 501 29.92 -18.51 -4.08
N ASP A 502 29.63 -17.66 -5.07
CA ASP A 502 28.76 -18.01 -6.21
C ASP A 502 29.36 -19.11 -7.09
N ALA A 503 30.66 -19.02 -7.40
CA ALA A 503 31.36 -20.04 -8.16
C ALA A 503 31.37 -21.39 -7.42
N TYR A 504 31.54 -21.35 -6.10
CA TYR A 504 31.49 -22.53 -5.25
C TYR A 504 30.07 -23.13 -5.15
N ILE A 505 29.04 -22.31 -4.96
CA ILE A 505 27.64 -22.73 -5.00
C ILE A 505 27.29 -23.35 -6.34
N ALA A 506 27.77 -22.79 -7.46
CA ALA A 506 27.55 -23.34 -8.79
C ALA A 506 28.18 -24.74 -8.92
N LYS A 507 29.43 -24.92 -8.48
CA LYS A 507 30.11 -26.24 -8.47
C LYS A 507 29.35 -27.25 -7.61
N LEU A 508 29.00 -26.89 -6.37
CA LEU A 508 28.20 -27.75 -5.49
C LEU A 508 26.85 -28.10 -6.13
N LYS A 509 26.14 -27.12 -6.69
CA LYS A 509 24.84 -27.34 -7.34
C LYS A 509 24.96 -28.30 -8.52
N THR A 510 26.01 -28.18 -9.35
CA THR A 510 26.24 -29.12 -10.46
C THR A 510 26.54 -30.54 -9.96
N ALA A 511 27.34 -30.69 -8.91
CA ALA A 511 27.64 -31.98 -8.30
C ALA A 511 26.38 -32.61 -7.66
N THR A 512 25.60 -31.83 -6.92
CA THR A 512 24.31 -32.22 -6.35
C THR A 512 23.32 -32.65 -7.43
N GLN A 513 23.18 -31.87 -8.51
CA GLN A 513 22.29 -32.22 -9.62
C GLN A 513 22.73 -33.48 -10.36
N ARG A 514 24.05 -33.68 -10.54
CA ARG A 514 24.61 -34.91 -11.11
C ARG A 514 24.23 -36.11 -10.24
N LEU A 515 24.49 -36.04 -8.94
CA LEU A 515 24.15 -37.12 -7.99
C LEU A 515 22.64 -37.40 -7.95
N ALA A 516 21.80 -36.36 -7.96
CA ALA A 516 20.35 -36.50 -7.98
C ALA A 516 19.85 -37.20 -9.26
N ARG A 517 20.42 -36.85 -10.42
CA ARG A 517 20.10 -37.49 -11.71
C ARG A 517 20.52 -38.94 -11.73
N GLU A 518 21.74 -39.25 -11.29
CA GLU A 518 22.25 -40.62 -11.19
C GLU A 518 21.38 -41.46 -10.24
N ASN A 519 21.04 -40.94 -9.05
CA ASN A 519 20.17 -41.63 -8.10
C ASN A 519 18.76 -41.89 -8.68
N LYS A 520 18.15 -40.90 -9.34
CA LYS A 520 16.83 -41.08 -9.96
C LYS A 520 16.85 -42.11 -11.09
N GLN A 521 17.88 -42.10 -11.93
CA GLN A 521 18.05 -43.08 -13.01
C GLN A 521 18.25 -44.50 -12.45
N LEU A 522 19.09 -44.66 -11.44
CA LEU A 522 19.34 -45.95 -10.82
C LEU A 522 18.09 -46.48 -10.09
N ALA A 523 17.35 -45.61 -9.40
CA ALA A 523 16.09 -45.98 -8.76
C ALA A 523 15.03 -46.42 -9.80
N GLN A 524 14.92 -45.72 -10.94
CA GLN A 524 14.04 -46.10 -12.04
C GLN A 524 14.41 -47.47 -12.62
N CYS A 525 15.69 -47.72 -12.90
CA CYS A 525 16.16 -49.02 -13.38
C CYS A 525 15.90 -50.14 -12.35
N HIS A 526 16.07 -49.85 -11.05
CA HIS A 526 15.74 -50.80 -9.98
C HIS A 526 14.24 -51.13 -9.97
N LEU A 527 13.37 -50.13 -10.13
CA LEU A 527 11.93 -50.34 -10.18
C LEU A 527 11.50 -51.13 -11.43
N MET A 528 12.08 -50.84 -12.59
CA MET A 528 11.82 -51.60 -13.82
C MET A 528 12.21 -53.07 -13.67
N ILE A 529 13.38 -53.38 -13.10
CA ILE A 529 13.80 -54.77 -12.86
C ILE A 529 12.87 -55.42 -11.82
N LYS A 530 12.46 -54.70 -10.78
CA LYS A 530 11.50 -55.18 -9.77
C LYS A 530 10.20 -55.65 -10.42
N GLU A 531 9.60 -54.82 -11.28
CA GLU A 531 8.36 -55.15 -12.00
C GLU A 531 8.54 -56.39 -12.87
N ARG A 532 9.69 -56.52 -13.54
CA ARG A 532 10.00 -57.68 -14.37
C ARG A 532 10.19 -58.96 -13.54
N VAL A 533 10.83 -58.88 -12.37
CA VAL A 533 10.97 -60.03 -11.43
C VAL A 533 9.60 -60.44 -10.88
N LEU A 534 8.73 -59.48 -10.54
CA LEU A 534 7.36 -59.79 -10.11
C LEU A 534 6.52 -60.43 -11.23
N ALA A 535 6.68 -59.96 -12.48
CA ALA A 535 6.05 -60.58 -13.63
C ALA A 535 6.53 -62.02 -13.87
N LEU A 536 7.82 -62.31 -13.61
CA LEU A 536 8.37 -63.67 -13.65
C LEU A 536 7.77 -64.57 -12.56
N MET A 537 7.58 -64.05 -11.33
CA MET A 537 6.94 -64.82 -10.25
C MET A 537 5.49 -65.23 -10.58
N ASN A 538 4.79 -64.48 -11.42
CA ASN A 538 3.40 -64.74 -11.81
C ASN A 538 3.25 -65.46 -13.17
N THR A 539 4.36 -65.87 -13.81
CA THR A 539 4.35 -66.51 -15.12
C THR A 539 4.85 -67.95 -15.00
N ASP A 540 3.99 -68.92 -15.33
CA ASP A 540 4.33 -70.34 -15.24
C ASP A 540 5.51 -70.72 -16.13
N LEU A 541 6.56 -71.29 -15.53
CA LEU A 541 7.81 -71.65 -16.20
C LEU A 541 7.62 -72.70 -17.30
N LEU A 542 6.70 -73.66 -17.09
CA LEU A 542 6.45 -74.79 -18.00
C LEU A 542 5.60 -74.41 -19.22
N ARG A 543 4.71 -73.41 -19.11
CA ARG A 543 3.79 -73.01 -20.20
C ARG A 543 4.29 -71.82 -21.02
N HIS A 544 5.08 -70.94 -20.42
CA HIS A 544 5.50 -69.67 -21.05
C HIS A 544 7.03 -69.45 -20.99
N GLN A 545 7.81 -70.48 -21.36
CA GLN A 545 9.28 -70.43 -21.38
C GLN A 545 9.85 -69.32 -22.30
N SER A 546 9.19 -69.01 -23.42
CA SER A 546 9.59 -67.92 -24.32
C SER A 546 9.52 -66.56 -23.61
N LYS A 547 8.43 -66.29 -22.91
CA LYS A 547 8.21 -65.07 -22.13
C LYS A 547 9.22 -64.92 -20.98
N TRP A 548 9.60 -66.02 -20.33
CA TRP A 548 10.68 -66.06 -19.35
C TRP A 548 12.03 -65.64 -19.95
N LYS A 549 12.39 -66.16 -21.13
CA LYS A 549 13.62 -65.80 -21.84
C LYS A 549 13.61 -64.33 -22.29
N GLU A 550 12.47 -63.81 -22.74
CA GLU A 550 12.31 -62.40 -23.12
C GLU A 550 12.52 -61.46 -21.94
N LEU A 551 11.85 -61.71 -20.80
CA LEU A 551 11.97 -60.89 -19.59
C LEU A 551 13.41 -60.91 -19.02
N LEU A 552 14.10 -62.06 -19.07
CA LEU A 552 15.51 -62.15 -18.68
C LEU A 552 16.44 -61.40 -19.65
N LYS A 553 16.13 -61.41 -20.96
CA LYS A 553 16.87 -60.64 -21.96
C LYS A 553 16.67 -59.13 -21.77
N GLU A 554 15.46 -58.70 -21.43
CA GLU A 554 15.16 -57.31 -21.08
C GLU A 554 15.93 -56.86 -19.82
N MET A 555 15.96 -57.67 -18.75
CA MET A 555 16.76 -57.36 -17.55
C MET A 555 18.25 -57.22 -17.87
N ARG A 556 18.82 -58.14 -18.65
CA ARG A 556 20.22 -58.07 -19.08
C ARG A 556 20.49 -56.85 -19.95
N SER A 557 19.56 -56.47 -20.82
CA SER A 557 19.66 -55.24 -21.63
C SER A 557 19.69 -53.99 -20.76
N ILE A 558 18.86 -53.92 -19.70
CA ILE A 558 18.84 -52.79 -18.76
C ILE A 558 20.18 -52.71 -17.99
N MET A 559 20.72 -53.85 -17.56
CA MET A 559 22.03 -53.90 -16.89
C MET A 559 23.17 -53.47 -17.83
N HIS A 560 23.16 -53.92 -19.09
CA HIS A 560 24.16 -53.53 -20.09
C HIS A 560 24.10 -52.03 -20.42
N GLN A 561 22.90 -51.47 -20.56
CA GLN A 561 22.71 -50.02 -20.77
C GLN A 561 23.23 -49.18 -19.58
N LEU A 562 23.19 -49.70 -18.36
CA LEU A 562 23.80 -49.04 -17.20
C LEU A 562 25.32 -49.16 -17.20
N GLN A 563 25.87 -50.27 -17.71
CA GLN A 563 27.31 -50.46 -17.83
C GLN A 563 27.91 -49.53 -18.90
N GLU A 564 27.23 -49.37 -20.05
CA GLU A 564 27.62 -48.41 -21.10
C GLU A 564 27.61 -46.95 -20.63
N LYS A 565 26.76 -46.62 -19.65
CA LYS A 565 26.67 -45.27 -19.06
C LYS A 565 27.77 -44.98 -18.03
N GLY A 566 28.69 -45.92 -17.77
CA GLY A 566 29.86 -45.71 -16.92
C GLY A 566 29.69 -46.07 -15.45
N PHE A 567 28.61 -46.76 -15.05
CA PHE A 567 28.46 -47.26 -13.67
C PHE A 567 29.27 -48.55 -13.47
N ALA A 568 30.49 -48.45 -12.94
CA ALA A 568 31.47 -49.54 -12.88
C ALA A 568 31.18 -50.62 -11.81
N ASP A 569 30.64 -50.25 -10.64
CA ASP A 569 30.49 -51.16 -9.49
C ASP A 569 29.10 -51.81 -9.37
N GLN A 570 28.71 -52.59 -10.38
CA GLN A 570 27.40 -53.27 -10.41
C GLN A 570 27.33 -54.55 -9.56
N LYS A 571 28.45 -55.04 -9.01
CA LYS A 571 28.54 -56.35 -8.35
C LYS A 571 27.53 -56.54 -7.21
N SER A 572 27.35 -55.51 -6.36
CA SER A 572 26.40 -55.55 -5.24
C SER A 572 24.94 -55.56 -5.72
N TRP A 573 24.65 -54.84 -6.80
CA TRP A 573 23.32 -54.71 -7.37
C TRP A 573 22.91 -55.96 -8.16
N CYS A 574 23.83 -56.51 -8.96
CA CYS A 574 23.64 -57.79 -9.64
C CYS A 574 23.43 -58.93 -8.63
N SER A 575 24.27 -59.04 -7.59
CA SER A 575 24.09 -60.07 -6.55
C SER A 575 22.75 -59.94 -5.81
N HIS A 576 22.26 -58.72 -5.59
CA HIS A 576 20.93 -58.50 -5.04
C HIS A 576 19.85 -59.08 -5.97
N TRP A 577 19.90 -58.75 -7.26
CA TRP A 577 18.92 -59.24 -8.23
C TRP A 577 19.01 -60.74 -8.50
N ASP A 578 20.21 -61.32 -8.53
CA ASP A 578 20.41 -62.77 -8.67
C ASP A 578 19.73 -63.53 -7.53
N ARG A 579 19.80 -63.02 -6.30
CA ARG A 579 19.07 -63.59 -5.15
C ARG A 579 17.56 -63.47 -5.28
N GLN A 580 17.04 -62.39 -5.87
CA GLN A 580 15.60 -62.25 -6.10
C GLN A 580 15.11 -63.16 -7.24
N LEU A 581 15.90 -63.30 -8.30
CA LEU A 581 15.62 -64.23 -9.39
C LEU A 581 15.66 -65.69 -8.92
N TYR A 582 16.60 -66.04 -8.04
CA TYR A 582 16.64 -67.35 -7.40
C TYR A 582 15.34 -67.65 -6.66
N LYS A 583 14.84 -66.71 -5.85
CA LYS A 583 13.54 -66.87 -5.14
C LYS A 583 12.36 -67.01 -6.11
N ALA A 584 12.35 -66.24 -7.20
CA ALA A 584 11.31 -66.33 -8.21
C ALA A 584 11.31 -67.70 -8.91
N LEU A 585 12.50 -68.24 -9.19
CA LEU A 585 12.66 -69.59 -9.74
C LEU A 585 12.24 -70.66 -8.73
N GLU A 586 12.70 -70.58 -7.48
CA GLU A 586 12.35 -71.54 -6.42
C GLU A 586 10.83 -71.62 -6.22
N HIS A 587 10.13 -70.49 -6.14
CA HIS A 587 8.67 -70.46 -6.06
C HIS A 587 8.00 -71.15 -7.25
N GLN A 588 8.53 -70.95 -8.46
CA GLN A 588 8.02 -71.54 -9.70
C GLN A 588 8.40 -73.01 -9.90
N TYR A 589 9.38 -73.53 -9.16
CA TYR A 589 9.71 -74.96 -9.09
C TYR A 589 8.95 -75.69 -7.97
N GLN A 590 8.45 -74.95 -6.97
CA GLN A 590 7.64 -75.49 -5.86
C GLN A 590 6.13 -75.54 -6.21
N LEU A 591 5.66 -74.63 -7.06
CA LEU A 591 4.37 -74.72 -7.77
C LEU A 591 4.44 -75.75 -8.89
#